data_AF-A0A974UMU4-F1
#
_entry.id   AF-A0A974UMU4-F1
#
_cell.length_a   1.000
_cell.length_b   1.000
_cell.length_c   1.000
_cell.angle_alpha   90.00
_cell.angle_beta   90.00
_cell.angle_gamma   90.00
#
_symmetry.space_group_name_H-M   'P 1'
#
loop_
_entity.id
_entity.type
_entity.pdbx_description
1 polymer ?
#
loop_
_entity_poly.entity_id
_entity_poly.type
_entity_poly.pdbx_seq_one_letter_code
_entity_poly.pdbx_strand_id
1 'polypeptide(L)'
;MTSTDQTRNLPTPRPPAERRIGSTTAAQDRLLARIHELGYHTARVLDEHVVGPHGQNLTVAEAQAKADLIDDLIELEQVRGSLRHRRVNRLTRVLTLLAVTIVDLPIMLWLASSVFNVDWSDPWGLPLAISVVISILATGGAATALHHLGHNMRQHKNHRRQLIWRDLSTGAKLSLVTVGLLVALMGVVMFVRVYTEGVLSGLSDLAVLLAVLVALVMVVSATLVFWTAFRDGSLEQDDLRHYSETVRPYLQAKRRYEDEAHELRCQYDLLRGRNAPTPAD
;
A
#
# COMPACT_ATOMS: atom_id res chain seq x y z
N MET A 1 -58.48 4.13 -67.78
CA MET A 1 -58.99 2.75 -67.61
C MET A 1 -57.85 1.82 -68.03
N THR A 2 -56.86 1.60 -67.15
CA THR A 2 -56.72 0.45 -66.22
C THR A 2 -56.48 -0.89 -66.91
N SER A 3 -55.21 -1.30 -66.95
CA SER A 3 -54.74 -2.69 -66.85
C SER A 3 -53.23 -2.63 -66.55
N THR A 4 -52.78 -2.44 -65.31
CA THR A 4 -52.37 -3.51 -64.37
C THR A 4 -51.92 -4.79 -65.06
N ASP A 5 -50.61 -4.93 -65.26
CA ASP A 5 -49.97 -6.23 -65.46
C ASP A 5 -49.14 -6.56 -64.23
N GLN A 6 -49.50 -7.68 -63.61
CA GLN A 6 -49.23 -8.07 -62.25
C GLN A 6 -48.15 -9.15 -62.30
N THR A 7 -46.86 -8.76 -62.29
CA THR A 7 -45.76 -9.72 -62.18
C THR A 7 -45.67 -10.22 -60.74
N ARG A 8 -46.34 -11.36 -60.55
CA ARG A 8 -46.49 -12.14 -59.33
C ARG A 8 -45.14 -12.72 -58.90
N ASN A 9 -44.82 -12.50 -57.62
CA ASN A 9 -43.71 -13.03 -56.84
C ASN A 9 -43.32 -14.48 -57.21
N LEU A 10 -42.09 -14.67 -57.68
CA LEU A 10 -41.42 -15.98 -57.67
C LEU A 10 -40.94 -16.30 -56.25
N PRO A 11 -41.17 -17.52 -55.73
CA PRO A 11 -40.61 -17.94 -54.46
C PRO A 11 -39.08 -18.07 -54.58
N THR A 12 -38.34 -17.36 -53.74
CA THR A 12 -36.89 -17.52 -53.62
C THR A 12 -36.55 -18.94 -53.17
N PRO A 13 -35.51 -19.58 -53.74
CA PRO A 13 -35.13 -20.93 -53.37
C PRO A 13 -34.73 -20.97 -51.88
N ARG A 14 -35.44 -21.80 -51.09
CA ARG A 14 -35.02 -22.14 -49.73
C ARG A 14 -33.63 -22.77 -49.80
N PRO A 15 -32.66 -22.33 -48.99
CA PRO A 15 -31.36 -22.99 -48.94
C PRO A 15 -31.53 -24.44 -48.46
N PRO A 16 -30.76 -25.40 -49.00
CA PRO A 16 -30.88 -26.81 -48.66
C PRO A 16 -30.60 -27.02 -47.16
N ALA A 17 -31.45 -27.80 -46.50
CA ALA A 17 -31.38 -28.09 -45.06
C ALA A 17 -30.02 -28.66 -44.61
N GLU A 18 -29.29 -29.34 -45.51
CA GLU A 18 -27.96 -29.89 -45.27
C GLU A 18 -26.90 -28.82 -44.96
N ARG A 19 -26.97 -27.62 -45.57
CA ARG A 19 -26.05 -26.52 -45.23
C ARG A 19 -26.30 -26.00 -43.81
N ARG A 20 -27.53 -26.10 -43.31
CA ARG A 20 -27.93 -25.62 -41.98
C ARG A 20 -27.49 -26.57 -40.87
N ILE A 21 -27.51 -27.88 -41.14
CA ILE A 21 -27.02 -28.90 -40.21
C ILE A 21 -25.49 -28.78 -40.10
N GLY A 22 -24.76 -28.73 -41.22
CA GLY A 22 -23.30 -28.57 -41.22
C GLY A 22 -22.80 -27.26 -40.59
N SER A 23 -23.53 -26.15 -40.78
CA SER A 23 -23.16 -24.88 -40.13
C SER A 23 -23.40 -24.87 -38.62
N THR A 24 -24.36 -25.66 -38.14
CA THR A 24 -24.70 -25.73 -36.71
C THR A 24 -23.71 -26.61 -35.96
N THR A 25 -23.27 -27.73 -36.55
CA THR A 25 -22.21 -28.57 -35.99
C THR A 25 -20.89 -27.80 -35.90
N ALA A 26 -20.52 -27.06 -36.97
CA ALA A 26 -19.30 -26.23 -36.95
C ALA A 26 -19.35 -25.09 -35.92
N ALA A 27 -20.53 -24.53 -35.64
CA ALA A 27 -20.71 -23.53 -34.60
C ALA A 27 -20.61 -24.14 -33.18
N GLN A 28 -21.17 -25.33 -32.98
CA GLN A 28 -21.07 -26.09 -31.73
C GLN A 28 -19.62 -26.49 -31.42
N ASP A 29 -18.88 -26.96 -32.43
CA ASP A 29 -17.47 -27.35 -32.28
C ASP A 29 -16.59 -26.15 -31.89
N ARG A 30 -16.86 -24.96 -32.46
CA ARG A 30 -16.16 -23.72 -32.09
C ARG A 30 -16.44 -23.30 -30.65
N LEU A 31 -17.69 -23.42 -30.19
CA LEU A 31 -18.05 -23.11 -28.80
C LEU A 31 -17.36 -24.06 -27.83
N LEU A 32 -17.36 -25.37 -28.12
CA LEU A 32 -16.65 -26.36 -27.31
C LEU A 32 -15.15 -26.09 -27.27
N ALA A 33 -14.52 -25.81 -28.41
CA ALA A 33 -13.10 -25.47 -28.47
C ALA A 33 -12.77 -24.26 -27.59
N ARG A 34 -13.61 -23.21 -27.62
CA ARG A 34 -13.42 -22.01 -26.79
C ARG A 34 -13.62 -22.28 -25.30
N ILE A 35 -14.58 -23.13 -24.92
CA ILE A 35 -14.78 -23.56 -23.53
C ILE A 35 -13.53 -24.32 -23.03
N HIS A 36 -12.97 -25.21 -23.86
CA HIS A 36 -11.74 -25.93 -23.51
C HIS A 36 -10.54 -24.99 -23.37
N GLU A 37 -10.41 -23.99 -24.25
CA GLU A 37 -9.36 -22.97 -24.18
C GLU A 37 -9.46 -22.15 -22.89
N LEU A 38 -10.66 -21.65 -22.54
CA LEU A 38 -10.89 -20.93 -21.29
C LEU A 38 -10.65 -21.81 -20.05
N GLY A 39 -11.02 -23.08 -20.10
CA GLY A 39 -10.72 -24.05 -19.05
C GLY A 39 -9.21 -24.24 -18.85
N TYR A 40 -8.45 -24.29 -19.94
CA TYR A 40 -6.99 -24.36 -19.90
C TYR A 40 -6.38 -23.09 -19.29
N HIS A 41 -6.85 -21.90 -19.70
CA HIS A 41 -6.39 -20.64 -19.10
C HIS A 41 -6.72 -20.58 -17.60
N THR A 42 -7.93 -20.94 -17.20
CA THR A 42 -8.36 -20.99 -15.80
C THR A 42 -7.46 -21.89 -14.96
N ALA A 43 -7.09 -23.06 -15.48
CA ALA A 43 -6.20 -23.99 -14.80
C ALA A 43 -4.77 -23.42 -14.64
N ARG A 44 -4.26 -22.71 -15.64
CA ARG A 44 -2.87 -22.20 -15.64
C ARG A 44 -2.65 -20.85 -14.98
N VAL A 45 -3.70 -20.03 -14.82
CA VAL A 45 -3.56 -18.69 -14.20
C VAL A 45 -2.94 -18.78 -12.79
N LEU A 46 -3.16 -19.88 -12.07
CA LEU A 46 -2.60 -20.07 -10.74
C LEU A 46 -1.15 -20.60 -10.75
N ASP A 47 -0.67 -21.13 -11.88
CA ASP A 47 0.71 -21.62 -12.06
C ASP A 47 1.66 -20.51 -12.51
N GLU A 48 1.13 -19.32 -12.81
CA GLU A 48 1.94 -18.16 -13.19
C GLU A 48 2.83 -17.73 -12.03
N HIS A 49 4.03 -17.24 -12.35
CA HIS A 49 5.03 -16.90 -11.35
C HIS A 49 4.92 -15.44 -10.95
N VAL A 50 4.97 -15.20 -9.64
CA VAL A 50 4.97 -13.88 -9.02
C VAL A 50 6.13 -13.74 -8.04
N VAL A 51 6.64 -12.52 -7.91
CA VAL A 51 7.72 -12.20 -6.98
C VAL A 51 7.10 -11.84 -5.63
N GLY A 52 7.48 -12.58 -4.59
CA GLY A 52 7.08 -12.30 -3.21
C GLY A 52 7.83 -11.10 -2.60
N PRO A 53 7.40 -10.64 -1.40
CA PRO A 53 7.94 -9.43 -0.77
C PRO A 53 9.43 -9.53 -0.42
N HIS A 54 9.94 -10.76 -0.24
CA HIS A 54 11.33 -11.05 0.07
C HIS A 54 12.15 -11.51 -1.16
N GLY A 55 11.66 -11.26 -2.38
CA GLY A 55 12.34 -11.64 -3.63
C GLY A 55 12.22 -13.12 -4.00
N GLN A 56 11.27 -13.84 -3.40
CA GLN A 56 11.01 -15.26 -3.67
C GLN A 56 10.20 -15.40 -4.97
N ASN A 57 10.57 -16.31 -5.86
CA ASN A 57 9.71 -16.68 -6.99
C ASN A 57 8.70 -17.73 -6.50
N LEU A 58 7.42 -17.38 -6.51
CA LEU A 58 6.32 -18.21 -6.05
C LEU A 58 5.28 -18.33 -7.17
N THR A 59 4.52 -19.40 -7.20
CA THR A 59 3.31 -19.43 -8.04
C THR A 59 2.22 -18.55 -7.44
N VAL A 60 1.25 -18.11 -8.24
CA VAL A 60 0.06 -17.39 -7.74
C VAL A 60 -0.68 -18.24 -6.70
N ALA A 61 -0.79 -19.56 -6.90
CA ALA A 61 -1.37 -20.49 -5.94
C ALA A 61 -0.63 -20.46 -4.58
N GLU A 62 0.71 -20.51 -4.61
CA GLU A 62 1.53 -20.48 -3.40
C GLU A 62 1.45 -19.12 -2.70
N ALA A 63 1.44 -18.02 -3.45
CA ALA A 63 1.28 -16.68 -2.91
C ALA A 63 -0.10 -16.51 -2.24
N GLN A 64 -1.15 -17.08 -2.83
CA GLN A 64 -2.48 -17.11 -2.23
C GLN A 64 -2.49 -17.94 -0.93
N ALA A 65 -1.95 -19.16 -0.96
CA ALA A 65 -1.90 -20.02 0.22
C ALA A 65 -1.10 -19.38 1.37
N LYS A 66 -0.03 -18.64 1.06
CA LYS A 66 0.71 -17.85 2.05
C LYS A 66 -0.10 -16.68 2.59
N ALA A 67 -0.84 -15.97 1.75
CA ALA A 67 -1.74 -14.91 2.21
C ALA A 67 -2.79 -15.47 3.18
N ASP A 68 -3.45 -16.57 2.82
CA ASP A 68 -4.49 -17.19 3.64
C ASP A 68 -3.91 -17.66 4.98
N LEU A 69 -2.74 -18.30 4.98
CA LEU A 69 -2.05 -18.72 6.21
C LEU A 69 -1.71 -17.53 7.12
N ILE A 70 -1.21 -16.43 6.57
CA ILE A 70 -0.89 -15.24 7.34
C ILE A 70 -2.17 -14.60 7.90
N ASP A 71 -3.26 -14.57 7.13
CA ASP A 71 -4.54 -14.03 7.56
C ASP A 71 -5.11 -14.84 8.73
N ASP A 72 -5.11 -16.18 8.63
CA ASP A 72 -5.53 -17.09 9.69
C ASP A 72 -4.71 -16.89 10.98
N LEU A 73 -3.39 -16.74 10.87
CA LEU A 73 -2.52 -16.48 12.01
C LEU A 73 -2.84 -15.13 12.67
N ILE A 74 -3.05 -14.09 11.87
CA ILE A 74 -3.41 -12.76 12.36
C ILE A 74 -4.78 -12.79 13.04
N GLU A 75 -5.76 -13.46 12.46
CA GLU A 75 -7.10 -13.61 13.04
C GLU A 75 -7.02 -14.35 14.38
N LEU A 76 -6.31 -15.47 14.44
CA LEU A 76 -6.12 -16.26 15.65
C LEU A 76 -5.41 -15.44 16.76
N GLU A 77 -4.41 -14.65 16.41
CA GLU A 77 -3.77 -13.72 17.35
C GLU A 77 -4.71 -12.61 17.83
N GLN A 78 -5.54 -12.04 16.93
CA GLN A 78 -6.49 -11.00 17.28
C GLN A 78 -7.62 -11.52 18.18
N VAL A 79 -8.12 -12.74 17.93
CA VAL A 79 -9.09 -13.42 18.80
C VAL A 79 -8.51 -13.66 20.20
N ARG A 80 -7.20 -13.93 20.31
CA ARG A 80 -6.46 -13.99 21.58
C ARG A 80 -6.20 -12.63 22.23
N GLY A 81 -6.66 -11.54 21.62
CA GLY A 81 -6.51 -10.17 22.13
C GLY A 81 -5.17 -9.50 21.78
N SER A 82 -4.40 -10.04 20.84
CA SER A 82 -3.15 -9.43 20.38
C SER A 82 -3.43 -8.10 19.67
N LEU A 83 -2.77 -7.03 20.10
CA LEU A 83 -2.84 -5.72 19.46
C LEU A 83 -1.71 -5.51 18.45
N ARG A 84 -0.83 -6.50 18.25
CA ARG A 84 0.39 -6.43 17.42
C ARG A 84 0.09 -5.96 15.99
N HIS A 85 -0.95 -6.50 15.38
CA HIS A 85 -1.32 -6.28 13.97
C HIS A 85 -2.26 -5.09 13.73
N ARG A 86 -2.64 -4.36 14.77
CA ARG A 86 -3.51 -3.20 14.57
C ARG A 86 -2.72 -2.09 13.87
N ARG A 87 -3.29 -1.43 12.86
CA ARG A 87 -2.69 -0.27 12.19
C ARG A 87 -2.97 1.03 12.93
N VAL A 88 -2.12 2.03 12.73
CA VAL A 88 -2.39 3.39 13.18
C VAL A 88 -3.27 4.06 12.11
N ASN A 89 -4.22 4.90 12.53
CA ASN A 89 -5.06 5.62 11.58
C ASN A 89 -4.18 6.52 10.70
N ARG A 90 -4.45 6.55 9.38
CA ARG A 90 -3.72 7.38 8.41
C ARG A 90 -3.74 8.85 8.81
N LEU A 91 -4.88 9.33 9.31
CA LEU A 91 -5.01 10.71 9.79
C LEU A 91 -4.06 11.01 10.95
N THR A 92 -3.97 10.11 11.94
CA THR A 92 -3.04 10.29 13.06
C THR A 92 -1.60 10.34 12.58
N ARG A 93 -1.21 9.46 11.65
CA ARG A 93 0.14 9.44 11.05
C ARG A 93 0.46 10.74 10.31
N VAL A 94 -0.45 11.22 9.46
CA VAL A 94 -0.29 12.47 8.71
C VAL A 94 -0.23 13.65 9.67
N LEU A 95 -1.14 13.71 10.65
CA LEU A 95 -1.20 14.81 11.60
C LEU A 95 0.05 14.87 12.49
N THR A 96 0.60 13.72 12.91
CA THR A 96 1.86 13.70 13.66
C THR A 96 3.05 14.13 12.80
N LEU A 97 3.13 13.68 11.55
CA LEU A 97 4.22 14.10 10.65
C LEU A 97 4.12 15.60 10.35
N LEU A 98 2.92 16.08 10.02
CA LEU A 98 2.66 17.48 9.72
C LEU A 98 2.95 18.37 10.93
N ALA A 99 2.49 17.99 12.13
CA ALA A 99 2.77 18.74 13.35
C ALA A 99 4.27 18.82 13.64
N VAL A 100 5.00 17.72 13.47
CA VAL A 100 6.46 17.70 13.67
C VAL A 100 7.14 18.60 12.64
N THR A 101 6.79 18.51 11.35
CA THR A 101 7.40 19.33 10.31
C THR A 101 7.09 20.82 10.50
N ILE A 102 5.85 21.18 10.90
CA ILE A 102 5.47 22.58 11.13
C ILE A 102 6.22 23.18 12.32
N VAL A 103 6.55 22.39 13.34
CA VAL A 103 7.27 22.88 14.52
C VAL A 103 8.79 22.88 14.28
N ASP A 104 9.35 21.79 13.75
CA ASP A 104 10.79 21.61 13.58
C ASP A 104 11.36 22.47 12.45
N LEU A 105 10.66 22.57 11.31
CA LEU A 105 11.18 23.26 10.13
C LEU A 105 11.45 24.75 10.37
N PRO A 106 10.54 25.55 10.98
CA PRO A 106 10.84 26.94 11.30
C PRO A 106 12.00 27.09 12.28
N ILE A 107 12.10 26.19 13.26
CA ILE A 107 13.18 26.20 14.25
C ILE A 107 14.52 25.89 13.56
N MET A 108 14.56 24.89 12.68
CA MET A 108 15.76 24.53 11.92
C MET A 108 16.13 25.60 10.90
N LEU A 109 15.14 26.22 10.25
CA LEU A 109 15.35 27.33 9.33
C LEU A 109 15.94 28.53 10.04
N TRP A 110 15.36 28.89 11.17
CA TRP A 110 15.92 29.90 12.04
C TRP A 110 17.32 29.49 12.54
N LEU A 111 17.53 28.18 12.79
CA LEU A 111 18.83 27.61 13.15
C LEU A 111 19.92 27.96 12.14
N ALA A 112 19.69 27.50 10.93
CA ALA A 112 20.58 27.68 9.80
C ALA A 112 20.71 29.17 9.45
N SER A 113 19.63 29.96 9.55
CA SER A 113 19.65 31.40 9.27
C SER A 113 20.64 32.15 10.16
N SER A 114 20.65 31.87 11.47
CA SER A 114 21.62 32.48 12.39
C SER A 114 23.05 32.03 12.12
N VAL A 115 23.26 30.74 11.83
CA VAL A 115 24.61 30.19 11.57
C VAL A 115 25.22 30.77 10.30
N PHE A 116 24.40 30.94 9.26
CA PHE A 116 24.85 31.52 7.98
C PHE A 116 24.72 33.04 7.93
N ASN A 117 24.39 33.70 9.06
CA ASN A 117 24.19 35.14 9.17
C ASN A 117 23.33 35.69 8.02
N VAL A 118 22.15 35.11 7.85
CA VAL A 118 21.25 35.42 6.74
C VAL A 118 20.69 36.83 6.89
N ASP A 119 20.83 37.63 5.83
CA ASP A 119 20.16 38.90 5.71
C ASP A 119 18.72 38.69 5.21
N TRP A 120 17.74 38.97 6.07
CA TRP A 120 16.31 38.83 5.75
C TRP A 120 15.79 39.93 4.81
N SER A 121 16.58 40.97 4.56
CA SER A 121 16.25 42.02 3.58
C SER A 121 16.56 41.62 2.15
N ASP A 122 17.40 40.59 1.93
CA ASP A 122 17.69 39.99 0.63
C ASP A 122 17.12 38.56 0.54
N PRO A 123 15.84 38.40 0.13
CA PRO A 123 15.17 37.10 0.06
C PRO A 123 15.74 36.17 -1.02
N TRP A 124 16.65 36.66 -1.89
CA TRP A 124 17.35 35.84 -2.89
C TRP A 124 18.81 35.58 -2.52
N GLY A 125 19.22 35.98 -1.32
CA GLY A 125 20.55 35.76 -0.80
C GLY A 125 20.91 34.27 -0.77
N LEU A 126 22.10 33.96 -1.28
CA LEU A 126 22.68 32.62 -1.24
C LEU A 126 22.71 32.01 0.18
N PRO A 127 22.96 32.77 1.27
CA PRO A 127 22.86 32.27 2.63
C PRO A 127 21.46 31.78 3.02
N LEU A 128 20.41 32.50 2.61
CA LEU A 128 19.02 32.10 2.89
C LEU A 128 18.70 30.79 2.15
N ALA A 129 19.06 30.70 0.87
CA ALA A 129 18.84 29.49 0.07
C ALA A 129 19.52 28.26 0.70
N ILE A 130 20.79 28.39 1.12
CA ILE A 130 21.51 27.32 1.82
C ILE A 130 20.82 26.94 3.13
N SER A 131 20.37 27.93 3.91
CA SER A 131 19.71 27.69 5.19
C SER A 131 18.40 26.91 5.02
N VAL A 132 17.60 27.22 3.99
CA VAL A 132 16.37 26.50 3.66
C VAL A 132 16.66 25.06 3.28
N VAL A 133 17.63 24.84 2.39
CA VAL A 133 18.01 23.49 1.94
C VAL A 133 18.49 22.63 3.11
N ILE A 134 19.38 23.16 3.95
CA ILE A 134 19.90 22.42 5.11
C ILE A 134 18.79 22.10 6.10
N SER A 135 17.85 23.02 6.31
CA SER A 135 16.74 22.83 7.25
C SER A 135 15.76 21.77 6.79
N ILE A 136 15.45 21.74 5.48
CA ILE A 136 14.64 20.68 4.88
C ILE A 136 15.35 19.33 4.99
N LEU A 137 16.65 19.27 4.67
CA LEU A 137 17.44 18.04 4.76
C LEU A 137 17.54 17.53 6.20
N ALA A 138 17.74 18.41 7.17
CA ALA A 138 17.84 18.03 8.57
C ALA A 138 16.49 17.55 9.12
N THR A 139 15.41 18.29 8.88
CA THR A 139 14.04 17.93 9.33
C THR A 139 13.58 16.63 8.65
N GLY A 140 13.68 16.59 7.32
CA GLY A 140 13.27 15.44 6.52
C GLY A 140 14.14 14.21 6.76
N GLY A 141 15.46 14.40 6.88
CA GLY A 141 16.43 13.36 7.18
C GLY A 141 16.19 12.75 8.56
N ALA A 142 16.02 13.58 9.60
CA ALA A 142 15.70 13.11 10.95
C ALA A 142 14.36 12.35 10.96
N ALA A 143 13.30 12.92 10.38
CA ALA A 143 12.00 12.26 10.30
C ALA A 143 12.07 10.91 9.57
N THR A 144 12.80 10.85 8.45
CA THR A 144 12.99 9.62 7.66
C THR A 144 13.79 8.58 8.44
N ALA A 145 14.88 8.98 9.09
CA ALA A 145 15.69 8.09 9.92
C ALA A 145 14.90 7.53 11.12
N LEU A 146 14.18 8.38 11.85
CA LEU A 146 13.29 7.99 12.94
C LEU A 146 12.16 7.07 12.46
N HIS A 147 11.61 7.34 11.27
CA HIS A 147 10.59 6.50 10.66
C HIS A 147 11.12 5.11 10.30
N HIS A 148 12.26 5.03 9.61
CA HIS A 148 12.90 3.75 9.25
C HIS A 148 13.30 2.95 10.49
N LEU A 149 13.82 3.61 11.51
CA LEU A 149 14.20 2.92 12.74
C LEU A 149 12.98 2.41 13.50
N GLY A 150 11.91 3.21 13.59
CA GLY A 150 10.63 2.75 14.12
C GLY A 150 10.05 1.58 13.33
N HIS A 151 10.14 1.61 12.01
CA HIS A 151 9.74 0.52 11.13
C HIS A 151 10.56 -0.76 11.37
N ASN A 152 11.89 -0.66 11.41
CA ASN A 152 12.79 -1.79 11.68
C ASN A 152 12.58 -2.41 13.08
N MET A 153 12.11 -1.61 14.04
CA MET A 153 11.78 -2.10 15.38
C MET A 153 10.46 -2.86 15.44
N ARG A 154 9.60 -2.81 14.40
CA ARG A 154 8.32 -3.56 14.36
C ARG A 154 8.51 -5.07 14.55
N GLN A 155 9.63 -5.63 14.11
CA GLN A 155 9.95 -7.05 14.25
C GLN A 155 10.09 -7.50 15.72
N HIS A 156 10.47 -6.60 16.63
CA HIS A 156 10.67 -6.88 18.06
C HIS A 156 9.43 -6.53 18.91
N LYS A 157 8.26 -6.36 18.27
CA LYS A 157 7.02 -5.94 18.92
C LYS A 157 6.32 -7.14 19.59
N ASN A 158 6.03 -7.04 20.88
CA ASN A 158 5.22 -8.02 21.59
C ASN A 158 3.70 -7.86 21.28
N HIS A 159 2.88 -8.86 21.62
CA HIS A 159 1.41 -8.89 21.49
C HIS A 159 0.70 -7.65 22.07
N ARG A 160 1.30 -6.96 23.05
CA ARG A 160 0.80 -5.70 23.64
C ARG A 160 1.27 -4.42 22.96
N ARG A 161 1.95 -4.48 21.81
CA ARG A 161 2.60 -3.34 21.12
C ARG A 161 3.70 -2.67 21.94
N GLN A 162 4.43 -3.44 22.73
CA GLN A 162 5.53 -2.96 23.57
C GLN A 162 6.86 -3.55 23.11
N LEU A 163 7.92 -2.77 23.30
CA LEU A 163 9.31 -3.22 23.16
C LEU A 163 9.74 -3.85 24.49
N ILE A 164 10.10 -5.13 24.46
CA ILE A 164 10.70 -5.81 25.62
C ILE A 164 12.22 -5.72 25.48
N TRP A 165 12.85 -4.91 26.33
CA TRP A 165 14.31 -4.73 26.36
C TRP A 165 15.10 -6.04 26.43
N ARG A 166 14.55 -7.07 27.10
CA ARG A 166 15.22 -8.36 27.23
C ARG A 166 15.32 -9.12 25.91
N ASP A 167 14.31 -8.99 25.04
CA ASP A 167 14.15 -9.79 23.81
C ASP A 167 14.71 -9.05 22.58
N LEU A 168 15.19 -7.82 22.76
CA LEU A 168 15.87 -7.05 21.72
C LEU A 168 17.28 -7.58 21.45
N SER A 169 17.59 -7.78 20.17
CA SER A 169 18.97 -8.06 19.73
C SER A 169 19.92 -6.93 20.14
N THR A 170 21.20 -7.26 20.33
CA THR A 170 22.22 -6.28 20.72
C THR A 170 22.32 -5.12 19.73
N GLY A 171 22.18 -5.40 18.43
CA GLY A 171 22.13 -4.38 17.37
C GLY A 171 20.92 -3.44 17.51
N ALA A 172 19.74 -3.99 17.79
CA ALA A 172 18.54 -3.19 18.02
C ALA A 172 18.66 -2.31 19.27
N LYS A 173 19.22 -2.84 20.37
CA LYS A 173 19.52 -2.06 21.59
C LYS A 173 20.46 -0.91 21.28
N LEU A 174 21.56 -1.17 20.58
CA LEU A 174 22.51 -0.13 20.18
C LEU A 174 21.84 0.94 19.33
N SER A 175 21.06 0.56 18.32
CA SER A 175 20.34 1.51 17.48
C SER A 175 19.36 2.38 18.27
N LEU A 176 18.66 1.81 19.26
CA LEU A 176 17.70 2.53 20.09
C LEU A 176 18.41 3.52 21.02
N VAL A 177 19.54 3.10 21.61
CA VAL A 177 20.39 3.97 22.44
C VAL A 177 20.97 5.11 21.61
N THR A 178 21.48 4.84 20.41
CA THR A 178 22.03 5.86 19.51
C THR A 178 20.96 6.88 19.11
N VAL A 179 19.74 6.44 18.77
CA VAL A 179 18.63 7.37 18.48
C VAL A 179 18.23 8.16 19.72
N GLY A 180 18.13 7.51 20.87
CA GLY A 180 17.84 8.19 22.13
C GLY A 180 18.86 9.29 22.44
N LEU A 181 20.15 8.99 22.21
CA LEU A 181 21.23 9.96 22.36
C LEU A 181 21.13 11.11 21.36
N LEU A 182 20.81 10.83 20.10
CA LEU A 182 20.66 11.84 19.05
C LEU A 182 19.46 12.77 19.33
N VAL A 183 18.33 12.23 19.75
CA VAL A 183 17.15 13.02 20.16
C VAL A 183 17.46 13.85 21.40
N ALA A 184 18.18 13.28 22.38
CA ALA A 184 18.61 14.01 23.56
C ALA A 184 19.57 15.17 23.21
N LEU A 185 20.55 14.92 22.33
CA LEU A 185 21.48 15.94 21.84
C LEU A 185 20.72 17.06 21.12
N MET A 186 19.74 16.72 20.28
CA MET A 186 18.89 17.69 19.59
C MET A 186 18.12 18.56 20.59
N GLY A 187 17.56 17.94 21.65
CA GLY A 187 16.92 18.67 22.75
C GLY A 187 17.87 19.62 23.47
N VAL A 188 19.11 19.20 23.75
CA VAL A 188 20.14 20.04 24.38
C VAL A 188 20.52 21.23 23.50
N VAL A 189 20.76 21.00 22.20
CA VAL A 189 21.07 22.07 21.24
C VAL A 189 19.93 23.09 21.20
N MET A 190 18.68 22.63 21.17
CA MET A 190 17.50 23.51 21.18
C MET A 190 17.39 24.30 22.49
N PHE A 191 17.64 23.66 23.63
CA PHE A 191 17.65 24.35 24.92
C PHE A 191 18.70 25.46 24.95
N VAL A 192 19.97 25.14 24.65
CA VAL A 192 21.08 26.11 24.70
C VAL A 192 20.78 27.29 23.78
N ARG A 193 20.20 27.02 22.62
CA ARG A 193 19.93 28.04 21.63
C ARG A 193 18.82 28.99 22.05
N VAL A 194 17.65 28.48 22.45
CA VAL A 194 16.54 29.30 22.93
C VAL A 194 16.92 30.06 24.20
N TYR A 195 17.72 29.44 25.09
CA TYR A 195 18.23 30.09 26.28
C TYR A 195 19.14 31.29 25.93
N THR A 196 20.08 31.10 25.01
CA THR A 196 21.01 32.16 24.60
C THR A 196 20.27 33.37 24.03
N GLU A 197 19.26 33.14 23.20
CA GLU A 197 18.41 34.22 22.68
C GLU A 197 17.56 34.90 23.74
N GLY A 198 16.95 34.13 24.63
CA GLY A 198 16.12 34.69 25.69
C GLY A 198 16.94 35.57 26.64
N VAL A 199 18.18 35.18 26.93
CA VAL A 199 19.14 35.99 27.70
C VAL A 199 19.55 37.24 26.93
N LEU A 200 19.88 37.13 25.64
CA LEU A 200 20.23 38.27 24.78
C LEU A 200 19.07 39.28 24.63
N SER A 201 17.83 38.80 24.71
CA SER A 201 16.61 39.62 24.67
C SER A 201 16.28 40.30 26.01
N GLY A 202 17.09 40.10 27.05
CA GLY A 202 16.90 40.69 28.37
C GLY A 202 15.83 40.01 29.24
N LEU A 203 15.37 38.81 28.86
CA LEU A 203 14.32 38.05 29.57
C LEU A 203 14.90 36.84 30.31
N SER A 204 15.96 37.05 31.12
CA SER A 204 16.75 35.95 31.73
C SER A 204 15.91 34.95 32.53
N ASP A 205 14.93 35.41 33.31
CA ASP A 205 14.08 34.54 34.14
C ASP A 205 13.07 33.74 33.32
N LEU A 206 12.59 34.30 32.20
CA LEU A 206 11.65 33.63 31.29
C LEU A 206 12.36 32.73 30.26
N ALA A 207 13.62 33.04 29.94
CA ALA A 207 14.43 32.35 28.93
C ALA A 207 14.62 30.88 29.25
N VAL A 208 14.89 30.54 30.53
CA VAL A 208 15.06 29.15 30.95
C VAL A 208 13.75 28.37 30.77
N LEU A 209 12.62 28.94 31.20
CA LEU A 209 11.33 28.29 31.11
C LEU A 209 10.92 28.06 29.65
N LEU A 210 11.10 29.06 28.79
CA LEU A 210 10.84 28.96 27.35
C LEU A 210 11.74 27.90 26.70
N ALA A 211 13.05 27.90 27.03
CA ALA A 211 14.01 26.96 26.49
C ALA A 211 13.70 25.51 26.86
N VAL A 212 13.33 25.25 28.12
CA VAL A 212 12.90 23.91 28.56
C VAL A 212 11.63 23.48 27.83
N LEU A 213 10.64 24.37 27.73
CA LEU A 213 9.37 24.06 27.07
C LEU A 213 9.58 23.70 25.60
N VAL A 214 10.33 24.52 24.85
CA VAL A 214 10.61 24.27 23.42
C VAL A 214 11.42 22.99 23.23
N ALA A 215 12.47 22.78 24.02
CA ALA A 215 13.26 21.55 23.96
C ALA A 215 12.42 20.30 24.25
N LEU A 216 11.51 20.37 25.23
CA LEU A 216 10.61 19.27 25.55
C LEU A 216 9.64 18.98 24.39
N VAL A 217 9.01 20.01 23.82
CA VAL A 217 8.10 19.86 22.68
C VAL A 217 8.81 19.20 21.50
N MET A 218 10.07 19.58 21.23
CA MET A 218 10.91 18.98 20.20
C MET A 218 11.19 17.50 20.45
N VAL A 219 11.63 17.14 21.65
CA VAL A 219 11.91 15.75 22.04
C VAL A 219 10.66 14.88 21.96
N VAL A 220 9.52 15.39 22.46
CA VAL A 220 8.23 14.70 22.38
C VAL A 220 7.82 14.50 20.93
N SER A 221 7.96 15.51 20.08
CA SER A 221 7.63 15.44 18.65
C SER A 221 8.47 14.37 17.93
N ALA A 222 9.80 14.37 18.11
CA ALA A 222 10.68 13.36 17.55
C ALA A 222 10.31 11.94 18.04
N THR A 223 10.00 11.82 19.33
CA THR A 223 9.56 10.55 19.95
C THR A 223 8.23 10.07 19.38
N LEU A 224 7.30 10.97 19.04
CA LEU A 224 6.03 10.63 18.40
C LEU A 224 6.23 10.12 16.96
N VAL A 225 7.16 10.69 16.18
CA VAL A 225 7.49 10.17 14.84
C VAL A 225 7.99 8.73 14.94
N PHE A 226 8.88 8.45 15.88
CA PHE A 226 9.34 7.09 16.15
C PHE A 226 8.19 6.16 16.54
N TRP A 227 7.37 6.56 17.52
CA TRP A 227 6.29 5.73 18.06
C TRP A 227 5.18 5.45 17.06
N THR A 228 4.86 6.41 16.19
CA THR A 228 3.86 6.23 15.12
C THR A 228 4.36 5.24 14.09
N ALA A 229 5.62 5.35 13.66
CA ALA A 229 6.25 4.39 12.77
C ALA A 229 6.32 2.97 13.39
N PHE A 230 6.69 2.89 14.67
CA PHE A 230 6.76 1.62 15.41
C PHE A 230 5.38 0.98 15.62
N ARG A 231 4.34 1.76 15.96
CA ARG A 231 2.99 1.23 16.24
C ARG A 231 2.20 0.82 15.01
N ASP A 232 2.61 1.26 13.85
CA ASP A 232 1.88 1.05 12.61
C ASP A 232 2.04 -0.39 12.11
N GLY A 233 1.02 -1.22 12.35
CA GLY A 233 0.95 -2.59 11.81
C GLY A 233 2.07 -3.52 12.25
N SER A 234 2.15 -4.67 11.61
CA SER A 234 3.25 -5.62 11.77
C SER A 234 3.83 -5.99 10.40
N LEU A 235 5.01 -6.60 10.38
CA LEU A 235 5.63 -7.03 9.12
C LEU A 235 4.77 -8.06 8.39
N GLU A 236 4.14 -8.97 9.14
CA GLU A 236 3.23 -9.98 8.60
C GLU A 236 2.04 -9.35 7.87
N GLN A 237 1.55 -8.20 8.35
CA GLN A 237 0.46 -7.48 7.71
C GLN A 237 0.88 -6.73 6.43
N ASP A 238 2.16 -6.38 6.33
CA ASP A 238 2.73 -5.79 5.13
C ASP A 238 2.98 -6.89 4.08
N ASP A 239 3.44 -8.08 4.51
CA ASP A 239 3.55 -9.27 3.65
C ASP A 239 2.19 -9.73 3.13
N LEU A 240 1.17 -9.83 4.00
CA LEU A 240 -0.21 -10.15 3.59
C LEU A 240 -0.74 -9.18 2.55
N ARG A 241 -0.49 -7.88 2.75
CA ARG A 241 -0.90 -6.84 1.81
C ARG A 241 -0.20 -7.01 0.46
N HIS A 242 1.09 -7.29 0.47
CA HIS A 242 1.84 -7.51 -0.77
C HIS A 242 1.33 -8.74 -1.52
N TYR A 243 1.18 -9.89 -0.84
CA TYR A 243 0.66 -11.10 -1.47
C TYR A 243 -0.76 -10.90 -2.02
N SER A 244 -1.65 -10.26 -1.27
CA SER A 244 -3.01 -9.99 -1.74
C SER A 244 -3.07 -9.02 -2.92
N GLU A 245 -2.26 -7.95 -2.92
CA GLU A 245 -2.17 -7.01 -4.05
C GLU A 245 -1.62 -7.70 -5.32
N THR A 246 -0.63 -8.57 -5.17
CA THR A 246 -0.01 -9.32 -6.27
C THR A 246 -0.93 -10.42 -6.84
N VAL A 247 -1.68 -11.13 -6.01
CA VAL A 247 -2.57 -12.24 -6.43
C VAL A 247 -3.89 -11.75 -7.01
N ARG A 248 -4.38 -10.58 -6.58
CA ARG A 248 -5.68 -10.01 -6.99
C ARG A 248 -5.94 -9.96 -8.49
N PRO A 249 -5.03 -9.46 -9.37
CA PRO A 249 -5.29 -9.41 -10.81
C PRO A 249 -5.48 -10.81 -11.42
N TYR A 250 -4.73 -11.81 -10.95
CA TYR A 250 -4.83 -13.19 -11.43
C TYR A 250 -6.14 -13.84 -10.99
N LEU A 251 -6.58 -13.62 -9.76
CA LEU A 251 -7.90 -14.08 -9.31
C LEU A 251 -9.05 -13.42 -10.08
N GLN A 252 -8.90 -12.14 -10.44
CA GLN A 252 -9.88 -11.47 -11.30
C GLN A 252 -9.90 -12.03 -12.73
N ALA A 253 -8.72 -12.33 -13.30
CA ALA A 253 -8.62 -12.98 -14.61
C ALA A 253 -9.24 -14.38 -14.58
N LYS A 254 -8.93 -15.19 -13.56
CA LYS A 254 -9.52 -16.51 -13.35
C LYS A 254 -11.05 -16.45 -13.33
N ARG A 255 -11.63 -15.56 -12.52
CA ARG A 255 -13.09 -15.38 -12.44
C ARG A 255 -13.70 -14.99 -13.78
N ARG A 256 -13.05 -14.08 -14.54
CA ARG A 256 -13.52 -13.72 -15.89
C ARG A 256 -13.53 -14.91 -16.84
N TYR A 257 -12.48 -15.74 -16.82
CA TYR A 257 -12.45 -16.94 -17.65
C TYR A 257 -13.51 -17.97 -17.26
N GLU A 258 -13.78 -18.12 -15.96
CA GLU A 258 -14.85 -18.98 -15.45
C GLU A 258 -16.24 -18.48 -15.87
N ASP A 259 -16.49 -17.17 -15.75
CA ASP A 259 -17.75 -16.53 -16.15
C ASP A 259 -17.99 -16.67 -17.66
N GLU A 260 -16.98 -16.39 -18.49
CA GLU A 260 -17.05 -16.55 -19.95
C GLU A 260 -17.27 -18.01 -20.36
N ALA A 261 -16.58 -18.95 -19.70
CA ALA A 261 -16.76 -20.37 -19.98
C ALA A 261 -18.16 -20.86 -19.61
N HIS A 262 -18.73 -20.34 -18.50
CA HIS A 262 -20.09 -20.65 -18.07
C HIS A 262 -21.13 -20.11 -19.06
N GLU A 263 -20.97 -18.88 -19.53
CA GLU A 263 -21.87 -18.29 -20.54
C GLU A 263 -21.85 -19.10 -21.85
N LEU A 264 -20.66 -19.46 -22.34
CA LEU A 264 -20.52 -20.28 -23.56
C LEU A 264 -21.11 -21.69 -23.38
N ARG A 265 -21.00 -22.28 -22.18
CA ARG A 265 -21.63 -23.56 -21.84
C ARG A 265 -23.16 -23.48 -21.96
N CYS A 266 -23.76 -22.43 -21.40
CA CYS A 266 -25.20 -22.18 -21.51
C CYS A 266 -25.64 -22.01 -22.97
N GLN A 267 -24.87 -21.27 -23.79
CA GLN A 267 -25.16 -21.12 -25.22
C GLN A 267 -25.07 -22.45 -25.97
N TYR A 268 -24.06 -23.26 -25.67
CA TYR A 268 -23.91 -24.60 -26.25
C TYR A 268 -25.10 -25.50 -25.90
N ASP A 269 -25.53 -25.54 -24.64
CA ASP A 269 -26.65 -26.36 -24.19
C ASP A 269 -27.98 -25.93 -24.83
N LEU A 270 -28.20 -24.63 -25.03
CA LEU A 270 -29.36 -24.11 -25.77
C LEU A 270 -29.35 -24.54 -27.24
N LEU A 271 -28.20 -24.48 -27.91
CA LEU A 271 -28.07 -24.93 -29.30
C LEU A 271 -28.24 -26.45 -29.43
N ARG A 272 -27.76 -27.22 -28.45
CA ARG A 272 -27.93 -28.67 -28.41
C ARG A 272 -29.39 -29.06 -28.17
N GLY A 273 -30.08 -28.40 -27.22
CA GLY A 273 -31.49 -28.64 -26.92
C GLY A 273 -32.43 -28.29 -28.08
N ARG A 274 -32.12 -27.24 -28.86
CA ARG A 274 -32.88 -26.88 -30.07
C ARG A 274 -32.75 -27.90 -31.21
N ASN A 275 -31.69 -28.69 -31.23
CA ASN A 275 -31.42 -29.69 -32.27
C ASN A 275 -31.81 -31.12 -31.82
N ALA A 276 -32.35 -31.29 -30.63
CA ALA A 276 -32.88 -32.58 -30.20
C ALA A 276 -34.10 -32.93 -31.08
N PRO A 277 -34.14 -34.13 -31.70
CA PRO A 277 -35.29 -34.53 -32.51
C PRO A 277 -36.53 -34.55 -31.62
N THR A 278 -37.56 -33.81 -32.03
CA THR A 278 -38.90 -33.91 -31.43
C THR A 278 -39.31 -35.38 -31.52
N PRO A 279 -39.73 -36.04 -30.42
CA PRO A 279 -40.28 -37.38 -30.52
C PRO A 279 -41.44 -37.33 -31.51
N ALA A 280 -41.36 -38.15 -32.55
CA ALA A 280 -42.43 -38.33 -33.51
C ALA A 280 -43.53 -39.14 -32.82
N ASP A 281 -44.67 -38.50 -32.58
CA ASP A 281 -45.94 -39.16 -32.25
C ASP A 281 -46.50 -39.92 -33.45
#